data_AF-A0A673H2Z9-F1
#
_entry.id   AF-A0A673H2Z9-F1
#
_cell.length_a   1.000
_cell.length_b   1.000
_cell.length_c   1.000
_cell.angle_alpha   90.00
_cell.angle_beta   90.00
_cell.angle_gamma   90.00
#
_symmetry.space_group_name_H-M   'P 1'
#
loop_
_entity.id
_entity.type
_entity.pdbx_description
1 polymer ?
#
loop_
_entity_poly.entity_id
_entity_poly.type
_entity_poly.pdbx_seq_one_letter_code
_entity_poly.pdbx_strand_id
1 'polypeptide(L)'
;ILQVNRTLYIGKTHMHTYFMLEMNSPSLTKLPLLQKRTWESNKNDIRICRMKGKHEDECRNYMKVLLSRQGGLFICGTNAFNPLCASYTGDTLEMVGETVSGMARCPYDPKHANVALFAEGNLYTATVTDFLAIDAVIYRSLGDNPALRTVKHDSKWFREPYFVSAVEWGPHVYFFFREMAMEFNYLEKVVVSRVARVCKADQGGSQRVLEKQWTSFLKARLNCSIPGDSHFYFNLLHSTSPIIRMHGRDIILTVFSTPSNSIPGSAVCAFDMEQLAGVFDGRFKEQKSPESIWTPVPDEVVPKPRPGGCAVQGSKFNSSNSFPDDMLTFVKTHPLMDEAVPSLGQRPWIVRTMVRYQLNKMVVDTNAGPYGNQTVLFLGSSRGTILKFLVTPNRDNTVTSNNVFLEELEGYNPDRCGTDSPQARQLLSLTLDRISHSLLLAFPSCVIKVPVARCQLYSRCMKNCIASRDPYCGWTRGSTCSFLRAGTRLPFEQDVEHGNTSHLGDCDGLLQESFIEEPDGLVSVNLLVVSVVSAFATGAALSGLMVCWIMSLKHRQRSRASGSGMGSRRKSDKEQSMLGHGHSGSMISVTRISGSERPRSQWGFKYIF
;
A
#
# COMPACT_ATOMS: atom_id res chain seq x y z
N ILE A 1 -9.67 -12.36 5.82
CA ILE A 1 -9.70 -13.29 6.98
C ILE A 1 -10.01 -12.45 8.21
N LEU A 2 -10.80 -12.96 9.14
CA LEU A 2 -11.06 -12.33 10.44
C LEU A 2 -10.77 -13.35 11.54
N GLN A 3 -9.98 -12.97 12.54
CA GLN A 3 -9.82 -13.76 13.76
C GLN A 3 -10.70 -13.15 14.85
N VAL A 4 -11.57 -13.96 15.44
CA VAL A 4 -12.34 -13.58 16.65
C VAL A 4 -12.11 -14.67 17.68
N ASN A 5 -11.54 -14.31 18.82
CA ASN A 5 -11.13 -15.25 19.86
C ASN A 5 -10.23 -16.36 19.28
N ARG A 6 -10.68 -17.63 19.37
CA ARG A 6 -9.94 -18.82 18.89
C ARG A 6 -10.48 -19.36 17.56
N THR A 7 -11.29 -18.56 16.87
CA THR A 7 -11.96 -18.93 15.63
C THR A 7 -11.46 -18.08 14.48
N LEU A 8 -11.11 -18.74 13.38
CA LEU A 8 -10.69 -18.07 12.14
C LEU A 8 -11.81 -18.13 11.11
N TYR A 9 -12.27 -16.96 10.66
CA TYR A 9 -13.26 -16.82 9.61
C TYR A 9 -12.61 -16.45 8.28
N ILE A 10 -12.90 -17.22 7.25
CA ILE A 10 -12.36 -17.03 5.90
C ILE A 10 -13.52 -16.92 4.91
N GLY A 11 -13.65 -15.75 4.28
CA GLY A 11 -14.47 -15.61 3.07
C GLY A 11 -13.68 -16.07 1.85
N LYS A 12 -14.11 -17.14 1.19
CA LYS A 12 -13.48 -17.65 -0.04
C LYS A 12 -14.13 -17.06 -1.28
N THR A 13 -13.29 -16.59 -2.17
CA THR A 13 -13.60 -15.76 -3.34
C THR A 13 -14.32 -16.51 -4.47
N HIS A 14 -13.95 -17.75 -4.78
CA HIS A 14 -14.50 -18.48 -5.93
C HIS A 14 -15.67 -19.44 -5.64
N MET A 15 -15.89 -19.81 -4.38
CA MET A 15 -16.89 -20.84 -4.02
C MET A 15 -18.07 -20.26 -3.23
N HIS A 16 -18.19 -18.93 -3.13
CA HIS A 16 -19.25 -18.28 -2.37
C HIS A 16 -19.31 -18.73 -0.89
N THR A 17 -18.19 -19.25 -0.36
CA THR A 17 -18.16 -20.05 0.85
C THR A 17 -17.48 -19.31 2.00
N TYR A 18 -18.01 -19.46 3.21
CA TYR A 18 -17.39 -19.13 4.48
C TYR A 18 -16.85 -20.37 5.14
N PHE A 19 -15.65 -20.25 5.70
CA PHE A 19 -15.08 -21.27 6.57
C PHE A 19 -14.91 -20.69 7.97
N MET A 20 -15.34 -21.47 8.95
CA MET A 20 -15.00 -21.30 10.35
C MET A 20 -13.97 -22.38 10.70
N LEU A 21 -12.77 -21.98 11.12
CA LEU A 21 -11.70 -22.92 11.48
C LEU A 21 -11.34 -22.80 12.96
N GLU A 22 -10.98 -23.93 13.57
CA GLU A 22 -10.48 -23.97 14.95
C GLU A 22 -8.97 -23.76 14.98
N MET A 23 -8.50 -22.87 15.86
CA MET A 23 -7.06 -22.58 15.97
C MET A 23 -6.30 -23.45 16.98
N ASN A 24 -7.00 -24.34 17.70
CA ASN A 24 -6.47 -25.09 18.85
C ASN A 24 -5.92 -26.46 18.51
N SER A 25 -6.00 -26.89 17.26
CA SER A 25 -5.60 -28.25 16.91
C SER A 25 -4.10 -28.45 17.18
N PRO A 26 -3.72 -29.49 17.95
CA PRO A 26 -2.33 -29.87 18.14
C PRO A 26 -1.70 -30.47 16.87
N SER A 27 -2.51 -30.74 15.82
CA SER A 27 -1.99 -31.23 14.54
C SER A 27 -1.42 -30.07 13.70
N LEU A 28 -0.13 -30.15 13.36
CA LEU A 28 0.58 -29.17 12.53
C LEU A 28 0.24 -29.24 11.03
N THR A 29 -0.56 -30.22 10.60
CA THR A 29 -0.67 -30.56 9.18
C THR A 29 -1.81 -29.85 8.47
N LYS A 30 -2.97 -29.62 9.14
CA LYS A 30 -4.16 -28.98 8.56
C LYS A 30 -4.96 -28.24 9.65
N LEU A 31 -5.47 -27.04 9.34
CA LEU A 31 -6.44 -26.36 10.18
C LEU A 31 -7.80 -27.05 10.06
N PRO A 32 -8.41 -27.55 11.14
CA PRO A 32 -9.68 -28.26 11.08
C PRO A 32 -10.83 -27.30 10.74
N LEU A 33 -11.69 -27.76 9.84
CA LEU A 33 -12.90 -27.05 9.44
C LEU A 33 -14.00 -27.31 10.46
N LEU A 34 -14.45 -26.26 11.17
CA LEU A 34 -15.60 -26.33 12.06
C LEU A 34 -16.90 -26.24 11.28
N GLN A 35 -17.02 -25.25 10.39
CA GLN A 35 -18.24 -25.04 9.64
C GLN A 35 -18.02 -24.41 8.27
N LYS A 36 -18.86 -24.80 7.31
CA LYS A 36 -18.90 -24.31 5.94
C LYS A 36 -20.29 -23.78 5.61
N ARG A 37 -20.39 -22.56 5.09
CA ARG A 37 -21.65 -21.98 4.60
C ARG A 37 -21.46 -21.35 3.23
N THR A 38 -22.51 -21.36 2.41
CA THR A 38 -22.46 -20.84 1.05
C THR A 38 -23.48 -19.72 0.90
N TRP A 39 -23.06 -18.53 0.44
CA TRP A 39 -23.93 -17.41 0.07
C TRP A 39 -23.68 -17.02 -1.40
N GLU A 40 -24.36 -17.75 -2.28
CA GLU A 40 -24.27 -17.60 -3.73
C GLU A 40 -25.06 -16.39 -4.25
N SER A 41 -24.58 -15.81 -5.36
CA SER A 41 -25.36 -14.84 -6.13
C SER A 41 -26.50 -15.56 -6.85
N ASN A 42 -27.68 -14.95 -6.88
CA ASN A 42 -28.78 -15.51 -7.65
C ASN A 42 -28.47 -15.46 -9.17
N LYS A 43 -29.12 -16.35 -9.94
CA LYS A 43 -28.88 -16.48 -11.38
C LYS A 43 -29.17 -15.19 -12.16
N ASN A 44 -30.11 -14.36 -11.68
CA ASN A 44 -30.47 -13.13 -12.34
C ASN A 44 -29.38 -12.05 -12.21
N ASP A 45 -28.81 -11.87 -11.02
CA ASP A 45 -27.68 -10.97 -10.77
C ASP A 45 -26.47 -11.36 -11.61
N ILE A 46 -26.15 -12.66 -11.67
CA ILE A 46 -25.06 -13.19 -12.52
C ILE A 46 -25.32 -12.86 -14.00
N ARG A 47 -26.55 -13.08 -14.48
CA ARG A 47 -26.92 -12.76 -15.87
C ARG A 47 -26.79 -11.27 -16.14
N ILE A 48 -27.27 -10.40 -15.26
CA ILE A 48 -27.17 -8.94 -15.39
C ILE A 48 -25.70 -8.50 -15.41
N CYS A 49 -24.88 -9.04 -14.51
CA CYS A 49 -23.44 -8.77 -14.47
C CYS A 49 -22.75 -9.09 -15.81
N ARG A 50 -23.03 -10.27 -16.38
CA ARG A 50 -22.48 -10.67 -17.69
C ARG A 50 -23.01 -9.80 -18.82
N MET A 51 -24.31 -9.45 -18.82
CA MET A 51 -24.89 -8.54 -19.82
C MET A 51 -24.25 -7.15 -19.78
N LYS A 52 -23.73 -6.71 -18.63
CA LYS A 52 -22.94 -5.48 -18.48
C LYS A 52 -21.46 -5.62 -18.90
N GLY A 53 -21.08 -6.75 -19.50
CA GLY A 53 -19.76 -6.98 -20.09
C GLY A 53 -18.67 -7.44 -19.12
N LYS A 54 -19.02 -7.86 -17.90
CA LYS A 54 -18.04 -8.39 -16.93
C LYS A 54 -17.73 -9.87 -17.18
N HIS A 55 -16.52 -10.29 -16.82
CA HIS A 55 -16.09 -11.68 -17.01
C HIS A 55 -16.85 -12.64 -16.09
N GLU A 56 -17.01 -13.88 -16.54
CA GLU A 56 -17.70 -14.95 -15.79
C GLU A 56 -17.13 -15.15 -14.38
N ASP A 57 -15.81 -15.09 -14.23
CA ASP A 57 -15.16 -15.22 -12.94
C ASP A 57 -15.46 -14.05 -12.00
N GLU A 58 -15.63 -12.84 -12.53
CA GLU A 58 -15.91 -11.64 -11.73
C GLU A 58 -17.37 -11.57 -11.29
N CYS A 59 -18.29 -12.21 -12.03
CA CYS A 59 -19.72 -12.26 -11.73
C CYS A 59 -20.07 -13.32 -10.66
N ARG A 60 -19.41 -13.24 -9.51
CA ARG A 60 -19.62 -14.10 -8.33
C ARG A 60 -19.82 -13.24 -7.08
N ASN A 61 -20.19 -13.88 -5.96
CA ASN A 61 -20.28 -13.20 -4.67
C ASN A 61 -18.93 -13.28 -3.93
N TYR A 62 -18.14 -12.21 -3.99
CA TYR A 62 -16.86 -12.10 -3.30
C TYR A 62 -17.05 -11.40 -1.97
N MET A 63 -16.66 -12.05 -0.88
CA MET A 63 -16.78 -11.48 0.46
C MET A 63 -15.69 -10.45 0.71
N LYS A 64 -16.09 -9.21 0.96
CA LYS A 64 -15.19 -8.04 1.04
C LYS A 64 -15.30 -7.30 2.37
N VAL A 65 -16.39 -7.52 3.12
CA VAL A 65 -16.56 -7.03 4.48
C VAL A 65 -16.90 -8.21 5.38
N LEU A 66 -16.17 -8.31 6.48
CA LEU A 66 -16.39 -9.32 7.52
C LEU A 66 -15.99 -8.68 8.85
N LEU A 67 -17.00 -8.30 9.64
CA LEU A 67 -16.82 -7.62 10.92
C LEU A 67 -17.53 -8.40 12.02
N SER A 68 -16.95 -8.40 13.22
CA SER A 68 -17.61 -8.91 14.42
C SER A 68 -18.32 -7.76 15.14
N ARG A 69 -19.51 -8.03 15.69
CA ARG A 69 -20.27 -7.10 16.52
C ARG A 69 -21.06 -7.84 17.60
N GLN A 70 -21.63 -7.11 18.55
CA GLN A 70 -22.57 -7.69 19.50
C GLN A 70 -23.74 -8.33 18.72
N GLY A 71 -24.01 -9.61 18.97
CA GLY A 71 -25.02 -10.39 18.24
C GLY A 71 -24.52 -11.17 17.02
N GLY A 72 -23.22 -11.17 16.72
CA GLY A 72 -22.62 -12.08 15.73
C GLY A 72 -21.68 -11.40 14.72
N LEU A 73 -21.86 -11.71 13.45
CA LEU A 73 -21.05 -11.23 12.34
C LEU A 73 -21.87 -10.34 11.41
N PHE A 74 -21.21 -9.36 10.81
CA PHE A 74 -21.75 -8.56 9.73
C PHE A 74 -20.90 -8.78 8.48
N ILE A 75 -21.52 -9.28 7.42
CA ILE A 75 -20.83 -9.76 6.22
C ILE A 75 -21.40 -9.03 5.01
N CYS A 76 -20.52 -8.55 4.13
CA CYS A 76 -20.93 -8.07 2.82
C CYS A 76 -20.12 -8.71 1.70
N GLY A 77 -20.79 -8.93 0.57
CA GLY A 77 -20.16 -9.42 -0.64
C GLY A 77 -20.56 -8.62 -1.88
N THR A 78 -19.72 -8.71 -2.91
CA THR A 78 -19.91 -8.02 -4.20
C THR A 78 -21.18 -8.44 -4.92
N ASN A 79 -21.68 -9.65 -4.62
CA ASN A 79 -22.85 -10.29 -5.20
C ASN A 79 -23.01 -10.02 -6.71
N ALA A 80 -22.02 -10.45 -7.50
CA ALA A 80 -21.96 -10.26 -8.95
C ALA A 80 -22.21 -8.80 -9.38
N PHE A 81 -21.42 -7.86 -8.85
CA PHE A 81 -21.57 -6.42 -9.08
C PHE A 81 -22.96 -5.88 -8.70
N ASN A 82 -23.57 -6.44 -7.66
CA ASN A 82 -24.77 -5.94 -7.00
C ASN A 82 -24.64 -6.10 -5.48
N PRO A 83 -23.79 -5.31 -4.81
CA PRO A 83 -23.33 -5.59 -3.44
C PRO A 83 -24.47 -5.72 -2.43
N LEU A 84 -24.34 -6.72 -1.54
CA LEU A 84 -25.30 -6.99 -0.47
C LEU A 84 -24.58 -7.21 0.86
N CYS A 85 -25.27 -6.90 1.95
CA CYS A 85 -24.82 -7.17 3.30
C CYS A 85 -25.87 -7.97 4.07
N ALA A 86 -25.42 -8.80 5.02
CA ALA A 86 -26.28 -9.58 5.88
C ALA A 86 -25.63 -9.78 7.26
N SER A 87 -26.49 -10.00 8.25
CA SER A 87 -26.05 -10.38 9.60
C SER A 87 -26.01 -11.89 9.71
N TYR A 88 -25.04 -12.42 10.44
CA TYR A 88 -24.86 -13.85 10.66
C TYR A 88 -24.63 -14.15 12.13
N THR A 89 -25.07 -15.31 12.60
CA THR A 89 -24.67 -15.83 13.91
C THR A 89 -23.15 -16.11 13.92
N GLY A 90 -22.51 -15.94 15.07
CA GLY A 90 -21.05 -16.13 15.19
C GLY A 90 -20.63 -17.61 15.26
N ASP A 91 -21.51 -18.45 15.78
CA ASP A 91 -21.30 -19.86 16.10
C ASP A 91 -21.77 -20.80 14.97
N THR A 92 -22.97 -20.60 14.43
CA THR A 92 -23.56 -21.47 13.39
C THR A 92 -23.49 -20.89 11.97
N LEU A 93 -22.96 -19.67 11.82
CA LEU A 93 -22.89 -18.96 10.54
C LEU A 93 -24.24 -18.94 9.81
N GLU A 94 -25.34 -18.79 10.53
CA GLU A 94 -26.69 -18.71 9.97
C GLU A 94 -27.08 -17.26 9.76
N MET A 95 -27.70 -16.97 8.61
CA MET A 95 -28.13 -15.61 8.28
C MET A 95 -29.26 -15.19 9.22
N VAL A 96 -29.15 -14.00 9.79
CA VAL A 96 -30.11 -13.41 10.72
C VAL A 96 -30.81 -12.25 10.04
N GLY A 97 -32.13 -12.33 9.93
CA GLY A 97 -32.97 -11.31 9.31
C GLY A 97 -32.81 -11.23 7.79
N GLU A 98 -33.22 -10.09 7.23
CA GLU A 98 -33.14 -9.85 5.78
C GLU A 98 -31.81 -9.22 5.37
N THR A 99 -31.43 -9.46 4.12
CA THR A 99 -30.29 -8.79 3.49
C THR A 99 -30.55 -7.31 3.32
N VAL A 100 -29.53 -6.49 3.51
CA VAL A 100 -29.58 -5.03 3.26
C VAL A 100 -28.67 -4.67 2.09
N SER A 101 -28.95 -3.52 1.45
CA SER A 101 -28.12 -3.02 0.35
C SER A 101 -26.66 -2.90 0.76
N GLY A 102 -25.74 -3.38 -0.07
CA GLY A 102 -24.29 -3.21 0.10
C GLY A 102 -23.74 -1.96 -0.56
N MET A 103 -24.57 -1.15 -1.24
CA MET A 103 -24.14 0.10 -1.87
C MET A 103 -23.48 1.02 -0.83
N ALA A 104 -22.32 1.59 -1.19
CA ALA A 104 -21.45 2.38 -0.31
C ALA A 104 -20.86 1.63 0.90
N ARG A 105 -21.22 0.36 1.13
CA ARG A 105 -20.71 -0.48 2.24
C ARG A 105 -19.71 -1.54 1.77
N CYS A 106 -19.89 -2.02 0.54
CA CYS A 106 -19.12 -3.07 -0.07
C CYS A 106 -18.87 -2.72 -1.55
N PRO A 107 -17.67 -3.01 -2.11
CA PRO A 107 -17.39 -2.72 -3.49
C PRO A 107 -18.18 -3.61 -4.45
N TYR A 108 -18.36 -3.13 -5.68
CA TYR A 108 -18.91 -3.89 -6.80
C TYR A 108 -17.88 -4.85 -7.39
N ASP A 109 -16.66 -4.35 -7.64
CA ASP A 109 -15.56 -5.13 -8.20
C ASP A 109 -14.77 -5.83 -7.06
N PRO A 110 -14.52 -7.14 -7.15
CA PRO A 110 -13.74 -7.86 -6.14
C PRO A 110 -12.28 -7.39 -6.01
N LYS A 111 -11.73 -6.75 -7.04
CA LYS A 111 -10.36 -6.21 -7.05
C LYS A 111 -10.25 -4.87 -6.33
N HIS A 112 -11.35 -4.14 -6.15
CA HIS A 112 -11.33 -2.88 -5.43
C HIS A 112 -11.04 -3.07 -3.94
N ALA A 113 -10.21 -2.18 -3.41
CA ALA A 113 -10.01 -2.08 -1.97
C ALA A 113 -11.22 -1.41 -1.31
N ASN A 114 -11.45 -1.77 -0.07
CA ASN A 114 -12.50 -1.21 0.74
C ASN A 114 -12.07 -1.23 2.20
N VAL A 115 -12.62 -0.29 2.96
CA VAL A 115 -12.45 -0.21 4.40
C VAL A 115 -13.83 -0.31 5.04
N ALA A 116 -13.92 -1.02 6.16
CA ALA A 116 -15.12 -1.11 6.96
C ALA A 116 -14.73 -1.24 8.44
N LEU A 117 -15.38 -0.47 9.31
CA LEU A 117 -15.15 -0.43 10.75
C LEU A 117 -16.48 -0.14 11.47
N PHE A 118 -16.74 -0.82 12.58
CA PHE A 118 -17.78 -0.40 13.51
C PHE A 118 -17.18 0.50 14.59
N ALA A 119 -17.82 1.64 14.86
CA ALA A 119 -17.51 2.51 15.99
C ALA A 119 -18.82 3.07 16.56
N GLU A 120 -19.00 2.96 17.87
CA GLU A 120 -20.23 3.42 18.58
C GLU A 120 -21.53 2.93 17.91
N GLY A 121 -21.58 1.66 17.51
CA GLY A 121 -22.76 1.04 16.87
C GLY A 121 -22.97 1.41 15.39
N ASN A 122 -22.24 2.39 14.85
CA ASN A 122 -22.35 2.84 13.47
C ASN A 122 -21.33 2.13 12.58
N LEU A 123 -21.71 1.85 11.34
CA LEU A 123 -20.81 1.28 10.33
C LEU A 123 -20.20 2.41 9.50
N TYR A 124 -18.88 2.55 9.60
CA TYR A 124 -18.05 3.44 8.79
C TYR A 124 -17.42 2.64 7.65
N THR A 125 -17.57 3.10 6.42
CA THR A 125 -17.03 2.44 5.23
C THR A 125 -16.35 3.43 4.30
N ALA A 126 -15.39 2.92 3.53
CA ALA A 126 -14.80 3.65 2.42
C ALA A 126 -14.68 2.74 1.19
N THR A 127 -15.41 3.07 0.13
CA THR A 127 -15.51 2.28 -1.10
C THR A 127 -16.15 3.12 -2.21
N VAL A 128 -16.74 2.50 -3.23
CA VAL A 128 -17.44 3.16 -4.34
C VAL A 128 -18.94 2.89 -4.28
N THR A 129 -19.77 3.82 -4.76
CA THR A 129 -21.24 3.68 -4.74
C THR A 129 -21.83 3.14 -6.03
N ASP A 130 -21.08 3.18 -7.13
CA ASP A 130 -21.58 2.89 -8.47
C ASP A 130 -20.80 1.79 -9.18
N PHE A 131 -21.44 1.18 -10.17
CA PHE A 131 -20.87 0.08 -10.96
C PHE A 131 -19.60 0.49 -11.72
N LEU A 132 -19.52 1.75 -12.18
CA LEU A 132 -18.36 2.29 -12.90
C LEU A 132 -17.22 2.71 -11.97
N ALA A 133 -17.44 2.66 -10.65
CA ALA A 133 -16.48 3.03 -9.62
C ALA A 133 -15.96 4.48 -9.73
N ILE A 134 -16.83 5.39 -10.17
CA ILE A 134 -16.53 6.82 -10.31
C ILE A 134 -16.79 7.55 -8.98
N ASP A 135 -17.84 7.18 -8.26
CA ASP A 135 -18.27 7.83 -7.02
C ASP A 135 -17.65 7.13 -5.80
N ALA A 136 -16.37 7.42 -5.55
CA ALA A 136 -15.69 7.03 -4.32
C ALA A 136 -16.20 7.83 -3.11
N VAL A 137 -16.40 7.14 -1.99
CA VAL A 137 -17.09 7.70 -0.83
C VAL A 137 -16.49 7.20 0.49
N ILE A 138 -16.42 8.09 1.48
CA ILE A 138 -16.43 7.71 2.90
C ILE A 138 -17.85 7.88 3.41
N TYR A 139 -18.40 6.81 3.97
CA TYR A 139 -19.81 6.70 4.31
C TYR A 139 -19.99 6.21 5.74
N ARG A 140 -21.00 6.73 6.43
CA ARG A 140 -21.51 6.17 7.69
C ARG A 140 -22.96 5.78 7.50
N SER A 141 -23.32 4.60 7.99
CA SER A 141 -24.70 4.13 8.01
C SER A 141 -24.91 3.10 9.12
N LEU A 142 -26.15 2.60 9.24
CA LEU A 142 -26.57 1.77 10.37
C LEU A 142 -26.44 2.53 11.70
N GLY A 143 -26.81 1.89 12.81
CA GLY A 143 -26.88 2.55 14.10
C GLY A 143 -27.98 3.61 14.16
N ASP A 144 -27.96 4.39 15.24
CA ASP A 144 -28.99 5.40 15.52
C ASP A 144 -28.68 6.77 14.88
N ASN A 145 -27.46 6.96 14.35
CA ASN A 145 -27.07 8.22 13.73
C ASN A 145 -27.51 8.29 12.25
N PRO A 146 -27.73 9.51 11.72
CA PRO A 146 -28.07 9.68 10.31
C PRO A 146 -26.94 9.18 9.40
N ALA A 147 -27.33 8.69 8.23
CA ALA A 147 -26.37 8.30 7.22
C ALA A 147 -25.69 9.53 6.62
N LEU A 148 -24.36 9.54 6.61
CA LEU A 148 -23.55 10.65 6.11
C LEU A 148 -22.56 10.18 5.06
N ARG A 149 -22.34 11.01 4.04
CA ARG A 149 -21.39 10.74 2.96
C ARG A 149 -20.49 11.93 2.66
N THR A 150 -19.36 11.66 2.02
CA THR A 150 -18.57 12.72 1.37
C THR A 150 -19.32 13.31 0.17
N VAL A 151 -18.97 14.55 -0.19
CA VAL A 151 -19.56 15.25 -1.34
C VAL A 151 -19.27 14.47 -2.63
N LYS A 152 -20.32 14.25 -3.42
CA LYS A 152 -20.25 13.48 -4.67
C LYS A 152 -19.61 14.32 -5.78
N HIS A 153 -18.74 13.71 -6.57
CA HIS A 153 -18.07 14.33 -7.72
C HIS A 153 -17.29 15.62 -7.42
N ASP A 154 -16.79 15.77 -6.19
CA ASP A 154 -15.92 16.88 -5.80
C ASP A 154 -14.47 16.40 -5.67
N SER A 155 -13.61 16.83 -6.60
CA SER A 155 -12.20 16.43 -6.65
C SER A 155 -11.37 16.99 -5.50
N LYS A 156 -11.84 18.03 -4.80
CA LYS A 156 -11.19 18.53 -3.58
C LYS A 156 -11.35 17.52 -2.44
N TRP A 157 -12.48 16.81 -2.39
CA TRP A 157 -12.73 15.75 -1.42
C TRP A 157 -11.98 14.48 -1.78
N PHE A 158 -12.14 14.00 -3.02
CA PHE A 158 -11.43 12.82 -3.51
C PHE A 158 -11.07 12.91 -4.99
N ARG A 159 -9.86 12.50 -5.32
CA ARG A 159 -9.45 12.27 -6.71
C ARG A 159 -8.84 10.87 -6.85
N GLU A 160 -9.65 9.93 -7.33
CA GLU A 160 -9.26 8.53 -7.54
C GLU A 160 -8.60 7.88 -6.30
N PRO A 161 -9.29 7.84 -5.15
CA PRO A 161 -8.70 7.33 -3.91
C PRO A 161 -8.61 5.80 -3.92
N TYR A 162 -7.55 5.28 -3.29
CA TYR A 162 -7.41 3.89 -2.90
C TYR A 162 -7.39 3.80 -1.37
N PHE A 163 -8.47 3.27 -0.79
CA PHE A 163 -8.63 3.14 0.66
C PHE A 163 -7.81 1.98 1.23
N VAL A 164 -7.11 2.22 2.34
CA VAL A 164 -6.18 1.26 2.95
C VAL A 164 -6.72 0.73 4.29
N SER A 165 -7.08 1.62 5.21
CA SER A 165 -7.55 1.25 6.55
C SER A 165 -8.33 2.39 7.22
N ALA A 166 -8.95 2.10 8.37
CA ALA A 166 -9.48 3.09 9.28
C ALA A 166 -9.25 2.66 10.73
N VAL A 167 -9.13 3.64 11.63
CA VAL A 167 -8.98 3.43 13.07
C VAL A 167 -9.83 4.43 13.84
N GLU A 168 -10.32 4.02 15.00
CA GLU A 168 -10.98 4.90 15.95
C GLU A 168 -9.95 5.46 16.94
N TRP A 169 -9.95 6.78 17.14
CA TRP A 169 -9.11 7.43 18.16
C TRP A 169 -9.73 8.74 18.64
N GLY A 170 -9.93 8.84 19.95
CA GLY A 170 -10.62 9.98 20.57
C GLY A 170 -12.05 10.14 20.03
N PRO A 171 -12.49 11.37 19.69
CA PRO A 171 -13.84 11.62 19.15
C PRO A 171 -13.96 11.39 17.64
N HIS A 172 -12.91 10.88 16.98
CA HIS A 172 -12.84 10.78 15.53
C HIS A 172 -12.66 9.33 15.05
N VAL A 173 -13.06 9.11 13.79
CA VAL A 173 -12.58 7.99 12.97
C VAL A 173 -11.60 8.54 11.95
N TYR A 174 -10.41 7.95 11.90
CA TYR A 174 -9.36 8.28 10.95
C TYR A 174 -9.34 7.28 9.80
N PHE A 175 -9.30 7.77 8.56
CA PHE A 175 -9.23 6.98 7.34
C PHE A 175 -7.90 7.18 6.65
N PHE A 176 -7.23 6.09 6.32
CA PHE A 176 -5.94 6.09 5.63
C PHE A 176 -6.14 5.62 4.20
N PHE A 177 -5.64 6.41 3.25
CA PHE A 177 -5.80 6.14 1.83
C PHE A 177 -4.69 6.83 1.04
N ARG A 178 -4.65 6.59 -0.26
CA ARG A 178 -3.82 7.35 -1.21
C ARG A 178 -4.69 7.84 -2.35
N GLU A 179 -4.37 9.00 -2.92
CA GLU A 179 -5.15 9.63 -3.98
C GLU A 179 -4.24 10.42 -4.92
N MET A 180 -4.78 10.85 -6.05
CA MET A 180 -4.11 11.81 -6.93
C MET A 180 -4.11 13.21 -6.29
N ALA A 181 -2.92 13.75 -6.03
CA ALA A 181 -2.75 15.03 -5.39
C ALA A 181 -3.13 16.20 -6.30
N MET A 182 -4.08 17.03 -5.86
CA MET A 182 -4.44 18.26 -6.56
C MET A 182 -3.37 19.34 -6.39
N GLU A 183 -2.67 19.34 -5.27
CA GLU A 183 -1.64 20.33 -4.93
C GLU A 183 -0.35 20.21 -5.75
N PHE A 184 -0.21 19.15 -6.56
CA PHE A 184 0.94 18.92 -7.45
C PHE A 184 0.55 18.91 -8.94
N ASN A 185 -0.68 19.31 -9.27
CA ASN A 185 -1.25 19.17 -10.62
C ASN A 185 -0.49 19.99 -11.71
N TYR A 186 0.34 20.96 -11.32
CA TYR A 186 1.18 21.77 -12.24
C TYR A 186 2.51 21.10 -12.63
N LEU A 187 2.96 20.06 -11.90
CA LEU A 187 4.16 19.30 -12.22
C LEU A 187 3.79 18.06 -13.04
N GLU A 188 3.02 17.16 -12.44
CA GLU A 188 2.59 15.89 -13.03
C GLU A 188 1.48 15.25 -12.16
N LYS A 189 0.92 14.15 -12.65
CA LYS A 189 0.02 13.26 -11.91
C LYS A 189 0.78 12.55 -10.77
N VAL A 190 0.84 13.18 -9.60
CA VAL A 190 1.48 12.61 -8.40
C VAL A 190 0.44 11.97 -7.48
N VAL A 191 0.64 10.70 -7.11
CA VAL A 191 -0.13 10.04 -6.04
C VAL A 191 0.51 10.39 -4.69
N VAL A 192 -0.30 10.75 -3.70
CA VAL A 192 0.13 10.95 -2.32
C VAL A 192 -0.72 10.14 -1.35
N SER A 193 -0.16 9.85 -0.19
CA SER A 193 -0.90 9.21 0.90
C SER A 193 -1.48 10.24 1.85
N ARG A 194 -2.67 9.93 2.35
CA ARG A 194 -3.51 10.79 3.18
C ARG A 194 -3.95 10.07 4.44
N VAL A 195 -4.16 10.88 5.46
CA VAL A 195 -5.07 10.57 6.57
C VAL A 195 -6.19 11.59 6.54
N ALA A 196 -7.44 11.13 6.68
CA ALA A 196 -8.59 11.98 6.89
C ALA A 196 -9.24 11.69 8.23
N ARG A 197 -9.94 12.66 8.83
CA ARG A 197 -10.74 12.47 10.05
C ARG A 197 -12.19 12.87 9.82
N VAL A 198 -13.09 12.22 10.54
CA VAL A 198 -14.50 12.63 10.71
C VAL A 198 -14.90 12.47 12.17
N CYS A 199 -15.77 13.33 12.67
CA CYS A 199 -16.32 13.25 14.02
C CYS A 199 -17.33 12.11 14.13
N LYS A 200 -17.22 11.29 15.18
CA LYS A 200 -18.16 10.19 15.43
C LYS A 200 -19.60 10.68 15.61
N ALA A 201 -19.75 11.82 16.28
CA ALA A 201 -21.04 12.44 16.61
C ALA A 201 -21.60 13.37 15.51
N ASP A 202 -20.95 13.48 14.34
CA ASP A 202 -21.43 14.33 13.24
C ASP A 202 -22.87 13.94 12.85
N GLN A 203 -23.77 14.91 12.68
CA GLN A 203 -25.17 14.71 12.34
C GLN A 203 -25.50 15.19 10.92
N GLY A 204 -24.53 15.73 10.21
CA GLY A 204 -24.71 16.41 8.93
C GLY A 204 -24.77 17.93 9.07
N GLY A 205 -24.82 18.61 7.93
CA GLY A 205 -24.91 20.07 7.87
C GLY A 205 -26.34 20.60 8.03
N SER A 206 -26.48 21.91 7.83
CA SER A 206 -27.77 22.59 7.81
C SER A 206 -28.61 22.15 6.60
N GLN A 207 -29.89 22.52 6.57
CA GLN A 207 -30.75 22.33 5.39
C GLN A 207 -30.23 23.04 4.13
N ARG A 208 -29.30 24.00 4.28
CA ARG A 208 -28.78 24.82 3.19
C ARG A 208 -27.42 24.33 2.71
N VAL A 209 -26.58 23.83 3.61
CA VAL A 209 -25.19 23.47 3.32
C VAL A 209 -24.85 22.12 3.97
N LEU A 210 -24.31 21.19 3.18
CA LEU A 210 -23.86 19.87 3.62
C LEU A 210 -24.96 19.00 4.27
N GLU A 211 -26.23 19.17 3.89
CA GLU A 211 -27.31 18.27 4.33
C GLU A 211 -26.96 16.80 3.98
N LYS A 212 -26.99 15.90 4.97
CA LYS A 212 -26.61 14.48 4.85
C LYS A 212 -25.15 14.24 4.38
N GLN A 213 -24.30 15.25 4.51
CA GLN A 213 -22.87 15.20 4.20
C GLN A 213 -22.04 15.49 5.44
N TRP A 214 -20.80 15.00 5.47
CA TRP A 214 -19.89 15.26 6.58
C TRP A 214 -19.64 16.76 6.76
N THR A 215 -19.71 17.23 8.01
CA THR A 215 -19.33 18.61 8.39
C THR A 215 -17.93 18.68 8.99
N SER A 216 -17.36 17.50 9.29
CA SER A 216 -16.09 17.32 9.98
C SER A 216 -14.99 16.71 9.12
N PHE A 217 -15.26 16.44 7.82
CA PHE A 217 -14.27 15.81 6.94
C PHE A 217 -13.11 16.77 6.63
N LEU A 218 -11.93 16.39 7.08
CA LEU A 218 -10.65 17.02 6.72
C LEU A 218 -9.63 15.94 6.39
N LYS A 219 -8.66 16.26 5.51
CA LYS A 219 -7.55 15.38 5.13
C LYS A 219 -6.20 16.10 5.15
N ALA A 220 -5.16 15.37 5.50
CA ALA A 220 -3.77 15.84 5.50
C ALA A 220 -2.86 14.83 4.80
N ARG A 221 -1.74 15.30 4.24
CA ARG A 221 -0.71 14.42 3.65
C ARG A 221 0.05 13.68 4.76
N LEU A 222 0.35 12.40 4.56
CA LEU A 222 1.31 11.67 5.40
C LEU A 222 2.72 11.84 4.84
N ASN A 223 3.68 12.23 5.69
CA ASN A 223 5.08 12.40 5.29
C ASN A 223 5.95 11.22 5.74
N CYS A 224 6.22 10.30 4.81
CA CYS A 224 7.22 9.25 4.95
C CYS A 224 8.35 9.47 3.95
N SER A 225 9.43 10.10 4.40
CA SER A 225 10.53 10.51 3.54
C SER A 225 11.89 10.36 4.20
N ILE A 226 12.92 10.06 3.42
CA ILE A 226 14.31 10.15 3.87
C ILE A 226 14.76 11.61 3.73
N PRO A 227 15.21 12.27 4.82
CA PRO A 227 15.70 13.64 4.75
C PRO A 227 17.04 13.70 3.99
N GLY A 228 17.29 14.84 3.37
CA GLY A 228 18.50 15.17 2.60
C GLY A 228 18.33 16.54 1.92
N ASP A 229 19.28 16.96 1.09
CA ASP A 229 19.20 18.23 0.33
C ASP A 229 17.88 18.32 -0.46
N SER A 230 17.44 17.17 -0.98
CA SER A 230 16.09 16.95 -1.47
C SER A 230 15.53 15.70 -0.81
N HIS A 231 14.31 15.79 -0.29
CA HIS A 231 13.68 14.68 0.40
C HIS A 231 13.28 13.58 -0.58
N PHE A 232 13.57 12.32 -0.24
CA PHE A 232 13.11 11.16 -1.00
C PHE A 232 11.83 10.60 -0.38
N TYR A 233 10.71 10.65 -1.10
CA TYR A 233 9.38 10.30 -0.58
C TYR A 233 8.93 8.89 -0.96
N PHE A 234 8.36 8.17 0.01
CA PHE A 234 7.58 6.95 -0.21
C PHE A 234 6.09 7.30 -0.19
N ASN A 235 5.50 7.52 -1.37
CA ASN A 235 4.16 8.10 -1.45
C ASN A 235 3.01 7.08 -1.47
N LEU A 236 3.26 5.79 -1.69
CA LEU A 236 2.20 4.78 -1.83
C LEU A 236 1.98 3.99 -0.54
N LEU A 237 1.01 4.39 0.28
CA LEU A 237 0.62 3.65 1.48
C LEU A 237 -0.04 2.30 1.11
N HIS A 238 0.39 1.21 1.73
CA HIS A 238 -0.14 -0.15 1.51
C HIS A 238 -0.87 -0.74 2.71
N SER A 239 -0.40 -0.44 3.94
CA SER A 239 -0.92 -1.04 5.16
C SER A 239 -0.64 -0.17 6.37
N THR A 240 -1.48 -0.31 7.41
CA THR A 240 -1.28 0.33 8.72
C THR A 240 -1.40 -0.72 9.82
N SER A 241 -0.74 -0.49 10.95
CA SER A 241 -1.00 -1.25 12.17
C SER A 241 -2.30 -0.80 12.84
N PRO A 242 -2.82 -1.55 13.83
CA PRO A 242 -3.63 -0.97 14.89
C PRO A 242 -2.84 0.13 15.63
N ILE A 243 -3.54 0.94 16.42
CA ILE A 243 -2.88 1.88 17.32
C ILE A 243 -2.17 1.08 18.41
N ILE A 244 -0.87 1.30 18.56
CA ILE A 244 -0.01 0.63 19.54
C ILE A 244 0.51 1.65 20.54
N ARG A 245 0.62 1.23 21.80
CA ARG A 245 1.21 2.04 22.87
C ARG A 245 2.70 1.73 22.96
N MET A 246 3.56 2.71 22.69
CA MET A 246 5.01 2.57 22.81
C MET A 246 5.61 3.84 23.43
N HIS A 247 6.46 3.69 24.44
CA HIS A 247 7.12 4.83 25.11
C HIS A 247 6.18 5.93 25.59
N GLY A 248 4.99 5.55 26.06
CA GLY A 248 4.01 6.53 26.51
C GLY A 248 3.38 7.34 25.37
N ARG A 249 3.46 6.87 24.11
CA ARG A 249 2.81 7.44 22.93
C ARG A 249 1.87 6.44 22.29
N ASP A 250 0.78 6.95 21.71
CA ASP A 250 -0.10 6.19 20.84
C ASP A 250 0.42 6.34 19.42
N ILE A 251 0.88 5.25 18.82
CA ILE A 251 1.57 5.24 17.54
C ILE A 251 0.80 4.39 16.55
N ILE A 252 0.77 4.82 15.30
CA ILE A 252 0.39 3.98 14.17
C ILE A 252 1.60 3.78 13.24
N LEU A 253 1.91 2.52 12.96
CA LEU A 253 2.94 2.15 11.98
C LEU A 253 2.30 1.98 10.61
N THR A 254 3.07 2.27 9.57
CA THR A 254 2.57 2.34 8.20
C THR A 254 3.62 1.82 7.23
N VAL A 255 3.18 1.10 6.20
CA VAL A 255 4.04 0.59 5.12
C VAL A 255 3.78 1.39 3.86
N PHE A 256 4.83 1.99 3.32
CA PHE A 256 4.81 2.74 2.06
C PHE A 256 5.71 2.08 1.01
N SER A 257 5.45 2.39 -0.26
CA SER A 257 6.37 2.13 -1.36
C SER A 257 6.57 3.33 -2.27
N THR A 258 7.56 3.21 -3.14
CA THR A 258 7.69 4.05 -4.33
C THR A 258 6.65 3.67 -5.39
N PRO A 259 6.34 4.57 -6.36
CA PRO A 259 5.48 4.28 -7.50
C PRO A 259 5.95 3.08 -8.35
N SER A 260 5.03 2.38 -9.00
CA SER A 260 5.34 1.19 -9.81
C SER A 260 6.22 1.45 -11.03
N ASN A 261 6.23 2.69 -11.53
CA ASN A 261 7.07 3.16 -12.65
C ASN A 261 8.40 3.76 -12.18
N SER A 262 8.83 3.47 -10.95
CA SER A 262 10.09 3.96 -10.38
C SER A 262 10.93 2.79 -9.84
N ILE A 263 12.13 3.09 -9.35
CA ILE A 263 12.97 2.08 -8.68
C ILE A 263 12.19 1.55 -7.45
N PRO A 264 11.98 0.23 -7.33
CA PRO A 264 11.23 -0.33 -6.21
C PRO A 264 11.90 -0.01 -4.87
N GLY A 265 11.14 0.62 -3.98
CA GLY A 265 11.55 0.87 -2.61
C GLY A 265 10.34 0.75 -1.69
N SER A 266 10.57 0.26 -0.47
CA SER A 266 9.57 0.21 0.59
C SER A 266 10.11 0.83 1.87
N ALA A 267 9.22 1.42 2.65
CA ALA A 267 9.55 2.07 3.91
C ALA A 267 8.49 1.79 4.97
N VAL A 268 8.92 1.73 6.23
CA VAL A 268 8.02 1.72 7.39
C VAL A 268 8.19 3.02 8.15
N CYS A 269 7.11 3.77 8.30
CA CYS A 269 7.07 5.00 9.10
C CYS A 269 6.13 4.83 10.29
N ALA A 270 6.47 5.49 11.39
CA ALA A 270 5.63 5.61 12.57
C ALA A 270 5.02 7.01 12.63
N PHE A 271 3.79 7.14 13.07
CA PHE A 271 3.13 8.42 13.31
C PHE A 271 2.56 8.43 14.72
N ASP A 272 2.85 9.49 15.47
CA ASP A 272 2.25 9.74 16.78
C ASP A 272 0.82 10.28 16.58
N MET A 273 -0.15 9.68 17.24
CA MET A 273 -1.56 10.01 17.05
C MET A 273 -1.93 11.40 17.56
N GLU A 274 -1.26 11.91 18.60
CA GLU A 274 -1.47 13.28 19.08
C GLU A 274 -0.91 14.29 18.08
N GLN A 275 0.31 14.05 17.58
CA GLN A 275 0.91 14.90 16.54
C GLN A 275 0.08 14.88 15.24
N LEU A 276 -0.40 13.70 14.84
CA LEU A 276 -1.28 13.52 13.69
C LEU A 276 -2.59 14.29 13.87
N ALA A 277 -3.21 14.21 15.06
CA ALA A 277 -4.44 14.94 15.35
C ALA A 277 -4.22 16.47 15.33
N GLY A 278 -3.08 16.95 15.84
CA GLY A 278 -2.73 18.37 15.89
C GLY A 278 -2.60 19.03 14.52
N VAL A 279 -2.23 18.29 13.47
CA VAL A 279 -2.15 18.84 12.09
C VAL A 279 -3.49 19.39 11.60
N PHE A 280 -4.60 18.79 12.03
CA PHE A 280 -5.93 19.25 11.64
C PHE A 280 -6.38 20.53 12.37
N ASP A 281 -5.62 20.95 13.38
CA ASP A 281 -5.81 22.24 14.06
C ASP A 281 -4.93 23.35 13.44
N GLY A 282 -4.04 22.99 12.51
CA GLY A 282 -3.20 23.90 11.74
C GLY A 282 -3.91 24.55 10.53
N ARG A 283 -3.17 25.23 9.67
CA ARG A 283 -3.78 26.01 8.56
C ARG A 283 -4.38 25.13 7.48
N PHE A 284 -5.47 25.59 6.88
CA PHE A 284 -6.07 24.97 5.69
C PHE A 284 -5.24 25.32 4.44
N LYS A 285 -5.40 24.51 3.38
CA LYS A 285 -4.80 24.76 2.08
C LYS A 285 -5.86 25.23 1.09
N GLU A 286 -5.57 26.30 0.35
CA GLU A 286 -6.46 26.81 -0.69
C GLU A 286 -5.74 26.96 -2.04
N GLN A 287 -6.55 27.06 -3.08
CA GLN A 287 -6.13 27.46 -4.41
C GLN A 287 -7.03 28.63 -4.83
N LYS A 288 -6.48 29.85 -4.89
CA LYS A 288 -7.26 31.09 -5.10
C LYS A 288 -7.91 31.14 -6.47
N SER A 289 -7.21 30.64 -7.49
CA SER A 289 -7.72 30.39 -8.85
C SER A 289 -7.21 29.05 -9.37
N PRO A 290 -7.85 28.44 -10.39
CA PRO A 290 -7.41 27.16 -10.96
C PRO A 290 -5.95 27.14 -11.45
N GLU A 291 -5.40 28.30 -11.81
CA GLU A 291 -4.03 28.50 -12.31
C GLU A 291 -3.04 28.86 -11.18
N SER A 292 -3.54 29.28 -10.02
CA SER A 292 -2.68 29.68 -8.90
C SER A 292 -2.04 28.49 -8.19
N ILE A 293 -0.89 28.72 -7.58
CA ILE A 293 -0.28 27.75 -6.67
C ILE A 293 -1.14 27.57 -5.42
N TRP A 294 -1.02 26.40 -4.79
CA TRP A 294 -1.68 26.14 -3.52
C TRP A 294 -0.97 26.88 -2.39
N THR A 295 -1.73 27.62 -1.58
CA THR A 295 -1.21 28.43 -0.47
C THR A 295 -1.94 28.14 0.83
N PRO A 296 -1.31 28.36 2.00
CA PRO A 296 -2.01 28.32 3.27
C PRO A 296 -3.07 29.41 3.36
N VAL A 297 -4.23 29.06 3.90
CA VAL A 297 -5.29 30.02 4.24
C VAL A 297 -4.87 30.80 5.49
N PRO A 298 -4.95 32.15 5.49
CA PRO A 298 -4.73 32.97 6.68
C PRO A 298 -5.75 32.69 7.78
N ASP A 299 -5.34 32.66 9.05
CA ASP A 299 -6.24 32.32 10.16
C ASP A 299 -7.35 33.36 10.37
N GLU A 300 -7.15 34.60 9.93
CA GLU A 300 -8.13 35.70 10.07
C GLU A 300 -9.40 35.47 9.26
N VAL A 301 -9.31 34.69 8.17
CA VAL A 301 -10.46 34.37 7.31
C VAL A 301 -11.13 33.04 7.65
N VAL A 302 -10.57 32.30 8.62
CA VAL A 302 -11.17 31.04 9.09
C VAL A 302 -12.39 31.36 9.97
N PRO A 303 -13.59 30.87 9.61
CA PRO A 303 -14.81 31.20 10.35
C PRO A 303 -14.84 30.55 11.75
N LYS A 304 -15.76 31.03 12.59
CA LYS A 304 -16.01 30.50 13.94
C LYS A 304 -17.42 29.91 14.03
N PRO A 305 -17.61 28.69 14.59
CA PRO A 305 -16.60 27.81 15.19
C PRO A 305 -15.63 27.27 14.13
N ARG A 306 -14.45 26.82 14.56
CA ARG A 306 -13.41 26.38 13.63
C ARG A 306 -13.92 25.21 12.76
N PRO A 307 -13.82 25.31 11.43
CA PRO A 307 -14.21 24.23 10.50
C PRO A 307 -13.55 22.89 10.82
N GLY A 308 -14.32 21.81 10.71
CA GLY A 308 -13.82 20.45 10.94
C GLY A 308 -13.79 19.98 12.39
N GLY A 309 -14.15 20.83 13.36
CA GLY A 309 -14.29 20.46 14.77
C GLY A 309 -15.60 19.71 15.07
N CYS A 310 -15.59 18.88 16.11
CA CYS A 310 -16.80 18.18 16.56
C CYS A 310 -17.74 19.12 17.33
N ALA A 311 -19.05 18.91 17.18
CA ALA A 311 -20.05 19.60 18.00
C ALA A 311 -19.86 19.24 19.49
N VAL A 312 -19.97 20.24 20.37
CA VAL A 312 -19.71 20.07 21.81
C VAL A 312 -21.00 20.23 22.58
N GLN A 313 -21.40 19.19 23.32
CA GLN A 313 -22.59 19.23 24.16
C GLN A 313 -22.52 20.36 25.19
N GLY A 314 -23.63 21.07 25.39
CA GLY A 314 -23.70 22.22 26.29
C GLY A 314 -23.10 23.52 25.75
N SER A 315 -22.47 23.51 24.56
CA SER A 315 -22.03 24.73 23.87
C SER A 315 -23.13 25.33 22.98
N LYS A 316 -22.91 26.54 22.45
CA LYS A 316 -23.77 27.17 21.43
C LYS A 316 -23.95 26.28 20.19
N PHE A 317 -22.97 25.43 19.88
CA PHE A 317 -22.96 24.51 18.75
C PHE A 317 -22.97 23.06 19.25
N ASN A 318 -24.11 22.66 19.80
CA ASN A 318 -24.32 21.34 20.42
C ASN A 318 -24.61 20.22 19.40
N SER A 319 -24.87 20.54 18.14
CA SER A 319 -25.10 19.61 17.04
C SER A 319 -24.55 20.21 15.74
N SER A 320 -24.09 19.38 14.81
CA SER A 320 -23.54 19.88 13.53
C SER A 320 -24.60 20.53 12.63
N ASN A 321 -25.87 20.14 12.80
CA ASN A 321 -26.98 20.72 12.04
C ASN A 321 -27.22 22.20 12.37
N SER A 322 -26.72 22.69 13.52
CA SER A 322 -26.82 24.09 13.94
C SER A 322 -25.56 24.90 13.64
N PHE A 323 -24.59 24.33 12.93
CA PHE A 323 -23.41 25.07 12.50
C PHE A 323 -23.77 26.21 11.51
N PRO A 324 -23.08 27.36 11.59
CA PRO A 324 -23.25 28.47 10.64
C PRO A 324 -22.92 28.08 9.20
N ASP A 325 -23.65 28.64 8.22
CA ASP A 325 -23.48 28.30 6.80
C ASP A 325 -22.12 28.71 6.24
N ASP A 326 -21.51 29.80 6.73
CA ASP A 326 -20.17 30.24 6.35
C ASP A 326 -19.11 29.20 6.78
N MET A 327 -19.22 28.66 7.99
CA MET A 327 -18.38 27.57 8.48
C MET A 327 -18.55 26.30 7.63
N LEU A 328 -19.81 25.89 7.38
CA LEU A 328 -20.12 24.71 6.57
C LEU A 328 -19.65 24.86 5.11
N THR A 329 -19.77 26.05 4.54
CA THR A 329 -19.28 26.35 3.19
C THR A 329 -17.76 26.32 3.15
N PHE A 330 -17.10 26.80 4.20
CA PHE A 330 -15.65 26.76 4.31
C PHE A 330 -15.13 25.32 4.34
N VAL A 331 -15.63 24.45 5.24
CA VAL A 331 -15.16 23.05 5.31
C VAL A 331 -15.45 22.29 4.02
N LYS A 332 -16.58 22.58 3.36
CA LYS A 332 -16.91 22.00 2.04
C LYS A 332 -15.86 22.33 0.98
N THR A 333 -15.31 23.54 1.00
CA THR A 333 -14.41 24.06 -0.03
C THR A 333 -12.92 23.92 0.31
N HIS A 334 -12.59 23.70 1.59
CA HIS A 334 -11.23 23.57 2.12
C HIS A 334 -11.02 22.27 2.93
N PRO A 335 -11.23 21.08 2.35
CA PRO A 335 -11.05 19.83 3.08
C PRO A 335 -9.57 19.46 3.32
N LEU A 336 -8.61 20.12 2.67
CA LEU A 336 -7.18 19.79 2.71
C LEU A 336 -6.42 20.70 3.70
N MET A 337 -5.65 20.10 4.60
CA MET A 337 -4.71 20.82 5.47
C MET A 337 -3.42 21.19 4.73
N ASP A 338 -2.80 22.32 5.10
CA ASP A 338 -1.55 22.78 4.48
C ASP A 338 -0.36 21.90 4.88
N GLU A 339 -0.27 21.59 6.17
CA GLU A 339 0.81 20.79 6.74
C GLU A 339 0.67 19.30 6.43
N ALA A 340 1.81 18.64 6.25
CA ALA A 340 1.89 17.19 6.20
C ALA A 340 2.18 16.64 7.59
N VAL A 341 1.54 15.53 7.93
CA VAL A 341 1.80 14.80 9.18
C VAL A 341 3.24 14.27 9.14
N PRO A 342 4.13 14.73 10.03
CA PRO A 342 5.50 14.24 10.07
C PRO A 342 5.54 12.84 10.67
N SER A 343 6.42 12.00 10.14
CA SER A 343 6.74 10.72 10.79
C SER A 343 7.52 10.95 12.08
N LEU A 344 7.38 10.04 13.05
CA LEU A 344 8.11 10.08 14.30
C LEU A 344 9.61 9.93 14.02
N GLY A 345 10.38 10.97 14.35
CA GLY A 345 11.81 11.08 14.03
C GLY A 345 12.10 11.65 12.65
N GLN A 346 11.07 12.06 11.90
CA GLN A 346 11.14 12.66 10.56
C GLN A 346 11.89 11.82 9.53
N ARG A 347 11.89 10.49 9.71
CA ARG A 347 12.51 9.52 8.81
C ARG A 347 11.81 8.16 8.95
N PRO A 348 11.88 7.27 7.95
CA PRO A 348 11.42 5.91 8.10
C PRO A 348 12.25 5.16 9.14
N TRP A 349 11.59 4.28 9.88
CA TRP A 349 12.25 3.33 10.77
C TRP A 349 12.94 2.24 9.95
N ILE A 350 12.26 1.68 8.96
CA ILE A 350 12.80 0.62 8.08
C ILE A 350 12.77 1.11 6.65
N VAL A 351 13.83 0.83 5.88
CA VAL A 351 13.93 1.10 4.45
C VAL A 351 14.45 -0.14 3.74
N ARG A 352 13.80 -0.52 2.62
CA ARG A 352 14.21 -1.63 1.75
C ARG A 352 14.17 -1.16 0.30
N THR A 353 15.33 -0.98 -0.31
CA THR A 353 15.48 -0.49 -1.71
C THR A 353 16.23 -1.48 -2.60
N MET A 354 16.97 -2.44 -2.03
CA MET A 354 17.77 -3.41 -2.78
C MET A 354 17.03 -4.72 -3.07
N VAL A 355 15.69 -4.70 -3.08
CA VAL A 355 14.85 -5.86 -3.37
C VAL A 355 13.85 -5.56 -4.47
N ARG A 356 13.56 -6.56 -5.32
CA ARG A 356 12.62 -6.40 -6.45
C ARG A 356 11.14 -6.44 -6.02
N TYR A 357 10.85 -6.83 -4.79
CA TYR A 357 9.49 -6.90 -4.26
C TYR A 357 9.20 -5.69 -3.36
N GLN A 358 7.91 -5.32 -3.26
CA GLN A 358 7.46 -4.27 -2.36
C GLN A 358 6.83 -4.88 -1.11
N LEU A 359 7.00 -4.22 0.03
CA LEU A 359 6.31 -4.56 1.26
C LEU A 359 4.87 -4.04 1.19
N ASN A 360 3.90 -4.86 1.60
CA ASN A 360 2.48 -4.54 1.43
C ASN A 360 1.57 -4.95 2.60
N LYS A 361 2.06 -5.76 3.54
CA LYS A 361 1.31 -6.18 4.74
C LYS A 361 2.17 -6.04 5.97
N MET A 362 1.54 -5.82 7.12
CA MET A 362 2.24 -5.79 8.39
C MET A 362 1.42 -6.37 9.52
N VAL A 363 2.10 -6.91 10.53
CA VAL A 363 1.53 -7.17 11.85
C VAL A 363 2.60 -6.95 12.92
N VAL A 364 2.18 -6.50 14.10
CA VAL A 364 3.07 -6.11 15.20
C VAL A 364 2.74 -6.93 16.44
N ASP A 365 3.75 -7.49 17.09
CA ASP A 365 3.66 -8.01 18.44
C ASP A 365 4.38 -7.06 19.41
N THR A 366 3.63 -6.36 20.25
CA THR A 366 4.17 -5.43 21.26
C THR A 366 4.61 -6.12 22.55
N ASN A 367 4.29 -7.41 22.71
CA ASN A 367 4.48 -8.14 23.97
C ASN A 367 5.32 -9.39 23.74
N ALA A 368 6.31 -9.29 22.84
CA ALA A 368 7.18 -10.41 22.50
C ALA A 368 8.16 -10.73 23.64
N GLY A 369 8.56 -11.99 23.67
CA GLY A 369 9.53 -12.54 24.60
C GLY A 369 9.03 -12.83 26.03
N PRO A 370 9.91 -13.37 26.89
CA PRO A 370 9.54 -13.92 28.19
C PRO A 370 8.97 -12.88 29.17
N TYR A 371 9.41 -11.63 29.04
CA TYR A 371 8.96 -10.51 29.88
C TYR A 371 7.81 -9.71 29.24
N GLY A 372 7.42 -10.03 28.00
CA GLY A 372 6.34 -9.34 27.30
C GLY A 372 6.61 -7.85 27.03
N ASN A 373 7.88 -7.46 26.89
CA ASN A 373 8.32 -6.07 26.77
C ASN A 373 9.06 -5.75 25.47
N GLN A 374 9.15 -6.71 24.53
CA GLN A 374 9.80 -6.52 23.25
C GLN A 374 8.77 -6.28 22.15
N THR A 375 9.10 -5.41 21.19
CA THR A 375 8.25 -5.15 20.03
C THR A 375 8.85 -5.80 18.77
N VAL A 376 8.13 -6.75 18.18
CA VAL A 376 8.52 -7.44 16.95
C VAL A 376 7.55 -7.06 15.83
N LEU A 377 8.10 -6.68 14.68
CA LEU A 377 7.37 -6.31 13.49
C LEU A 377 7.58 -7.37 12.40
N PHE A 378 6.47 -7.87 11.85
CA PHE A 378 6.47 -8.77 10.71
C PHE A 378 5.93 -8.03 9.48
N LEU A 379 6.71 -8.02 8.40
CA LEU A 379 6.40 -7.34 7.15
C LEU A 379 6.25 -8.36 6.04
N GLY A 380 5.09 -8.37 5.38
CA GLY A 380 4.83 -9.21 4.23
C GLY A 380 5.12 -8.48 2.92
N SER A 381 5.66 -9.21 1.95
CA SER A 381 5.95 -8.71 0.61
C SER A 381 4.90 -9.11 -0.42
N SER A 382 4.94 -8.42 -1.57
CA SER A 382 4.13 -8.74 -2.76
C SER A 382 4.43 -10.12 -3.35
N ARG A 383 5.49 -10.81 -2.92
CA ARG A 383 5.88 -12.17 -3.37
C ARG A 383 5.72 -13.24 -2.27
N GLY A 384 5.08 -12.90 -1.16
CA GLY A 384 4.81 -13.86 -0.07
C GLY A 384 5.99 -14.08 0.88
N THR A 385 7.05 -13.28 0.77
CA THR A 385 8.16 -13.26 1.74
C THR A 385 7.73 -12.51 3.00
N ILE A 386 8.12 -13.00 4.17
CA ILE A 386 7.93 -12.37 5.47
C ILE A 386 9.29 -11.93 6.01
N LEU A 387 9.43 -10.65 6.32
CA LEU A 387 10.60 -10.09 6.99
C LEU A 387 10.25 -9.83 8.46
N LYS A 388 11.15 -10.18 9.35
CA LYS A 388 10.99 -10.03 10.80
C LYS A 388 12.01 -9.03 11.33
N PHE A 389 11.53 -8.06 12.08
CA PHE A 389 12.35 -7.03 12.69
C PHE A 389 12.06 -6.93 14.19
N LEU A 390 13.12 -6.76 14.99
CA LEU A 390 13.02 -6.28 16.35
C LEU A 390 13.04 -4.76 16.33
N VAL A 391 12.06 -4.13 16.97
CA VAL A 391 12.04 -2.69 17.21
C VAL A 391 12.55 -2.45 18.62
N THR A 392 13.78 -1.97 18.72
CA THR A 392 14.41 -1.61 19.98
C THR A 392 14.26 -0.11 20.25
N PRO A 393 13.81 0.28 21.45
CA PRO A 393 13.83 1.67 21.87
C PRO A 393 15.23 2.25 21.75
N ASN A 394 15.35 3.49 21.27
CA ASN A 394 16.59 4.22 21.53
C ASN A 394 16.55 4.72 22.98
N ARG A 395 17.56 4.36 23.79
CA ARG A 395 17.66 4.74 25.20
C ARG A 395 17.80 6.26 25.39
N ASP A 396 18.41 6.93 24.42
CA ASP A 396 18.70 8.36 24.49
C ASP A 396 17.63 9.24 23.83
N ASN A 397 16.70 8.64 23.06
CA ASN A 397 15.69 9.39 22.34
C ASN A 397 14.40 8.58 22.12
N THR A 398 13.33 8.99 22.82
CA THR A 398 11.99 8.38 22.74
C THR A 398 11.32 8.48 21.36
N VAL A 399 11.86 9.29 20.46
CA VAL A 399 11.32 9.58 19.12
C VAL A 399 11.95 8.66 18.06
N THR A 400 13.13 8.10 18.33
CA THR A 400 13.83 7.21 17.40
C THR A 400 13.84 5.78 17.92
N SER A 401 13.81 4.82 17.01
CA SER A 401 13.95 3.40 17.37
C SER A 401 15.01 2.78 16.49
N ASN A 402 15.89 2.00 17.10
CA ASN A 402 16.77 1.12 16.37
C ASN A 402 15.95 -0.10 15.92
N ASN A 403 16.24 -0.58 14.73
CA ASN A 403 15.61 -1.78 14.20
C ASN A 403 16.68 -2.79 13.84
N VAL A 404 16.45 -4.03 14.25
CA VAL A 404 17.34 -5.15 13.97
C VAL A 404 16.58 -6.08 13.07
N PHE A 405 17.10 -6.30 11.86
CA PHE A 405 16.60 -7.33 10.98
C PHE A 405 16.95 -8.70 11.57
N LEU A 406 15.94 -9.50 11.90
CA LEU A 406 16.13 -10.79 12.55
C LEU A 406 16.12 -11.93 11.55
N GLU A 407 15.14 -11.94 10.64
CA GLU A 407 14.88 -13.10 9.79
C GLU A 407 14.11 -12.73 8.52
N GLU A 408 14.41 -13.43 7.43
CA GLU A 408 13.57 -13.49 6.22
C GLU A 408 13.07 -14.92 6.03
N LEU A 409 11.78 -15.05 5.76
CA LEU A 409 11.08 -16.31 5.59
C LEU A 409 10.30 -16.31 4.29
N GLU A 410 10.44 -17.38 3.50
CA GLU A 410 9.52 -17.65 2.40
C GLU A 410 8.18 -18.17 2.96
N GLY A 411 7.16 -17.31 2.92
CA GLY A 411 5.85 -17.63 3.49
C GLY A 411 4.95 -18.46 2.57
N TYR A 412 5.21 -18.45 1.25
CA TYR A 412 4.45 -19.23 0.27
C TYR A 412 5.07 -20.62 0.08
N ASN A 413 4.25 -21.67 0.10
CA ASN A 413 4.70 -23.04 -0.12
C ASN A 413 4.03 -23.60 -1.39
N PRO A 414 4.75 -23.73 -2.52
CA PRO A 414 4.18 -24.26 -3.77
C PRO A 414 3.60 -25.66 -3.62
N ASP A 415 4.25 -26.55 -2.87
CA ASP A 415 3.82 -27.95 -2.69
C ASP A 415 2.43 -28.05 -2.03
N ARG A 416 2.06 -27.06 -1.20
CA ARG A 416 0.78 -27.02 -0.49
C ARG A 416 -0.24 -26.06 -1.09
N CYS A 417 0.21 -25.00 -1.76
CA CYS A 417 -0.65 -23.93 -2.27
C CYS A 417 -0.92 -24.00 -3.77
N GLY A 418 -0.26 -24.92 -4.47
CA GLY A 418 -0.44 -25.14 -5.90
C GLY A 418 0.54 -24.33 -6.74
N THR A 419 0.07 -23.85 -7.90
CA THR A 419 0.92 -23.25 -8.94
C THR A 419 1.76 -22.10 -8.42
N ASP A 420 3.04 -22.10 -8.79
CA ASP A 420 3.96 -21.02 -8.46
C ASP A 420 3.88 -19.89 -9.51
N SER A 421 3.07 -18.86 -9.21
CA SER A 421 2.96 -17.66 -10.04
C SER A 421 2.99 -16.38 -9.18
N PRO A 422 3.34 -15.22 -9.76
CA PRO A 422 3.32 -13.94 -9.04
C PRO A 422 1.95 -13.65 -8.40
N GLN A 423 0.86 -14.01 -9.07
CA GLN A 423 -0.50 -13.84 -8.56
C GLN A 423 -0.78 -14.80 -7.39
N ALA A 424 -0.35 -16.05 -7.48
CA ALA A 424 -0.55 -17.04 -6.41
C ALA A 424 0.27 -16.71 -5.14
N ARG A 425 1.45 -16.13 -5.30
CA ARG A 425 2.32 -15.66 -4.20
C ARG A 425 1.86 -14.35 -3.54
N GLN A 426 0.82 -13.69 -4.08
CA GLN A 426 0.36 -12.41 -3.54
C GLN A 426 -0.21 -12.60 -2.12
N LEU A 427 0.48 -12.04 -1.13
CA LEU A 427 0.01 -12.07 0.25
C LEU A 427 -1.22 -11.15 0.43
N LEU A 428 -2.37 -11.74 0.71
CA LEU A 428 -3.64 -11.05 0.88
C LEU A 428 -3.83 -10.53 2.31
N SER A 429 -3.39 -11.31 3.30
CA SER A 429 -3.52 -11.01 4.73
C SER A 429 -2.34 -11.58 5.51
N LEU A 430 -1.93 -10.86 6.54
CA LEU A 430 -0.94 -11.26 7.54
C LEU A 430 -1.58 -11.01 8.91
N THR A 431 -1.72 -12.06 9.72
CA THR A 431 -2.36 -11.96 11.04
C THR A 431 -1.53 -12.70 12.08
N LEU A 432 -1.39 -12.11 13.26
CA LEU A 432 -0.67 -12.70 14.38
C LEU A 432 -1.67 -13.32 15.35
N ASP A 433 -1.59 -14.63 15.53
CA ASP A 433 -2.23 -15.31 16.65
C ASP A 433 -1.27 -15.35 17.84
N ARG A 434 -1.44 -14.38 18.76
CA ARG A 434 -0.60 -14.24 19.95
C ARG A 434 -0.69 -15.47 20.87
N ILE A 435 -1.83 -16.15 20.92
CA ILE A 435 -2.05 -17.29 21.83
C ILE A 435 -1.29 -18.52 21.35
N SER A 436 -1.36 -18.85 20.05
CA SER A 436 -0.58 -19.97 19.50
C SER A 436 0.81 -19.57 19.00
N HIS A 437 1.22 -18.33 19.24
CA HIS A 437 2.51 -17.77 18.79
C HIS A 437 2.81 -18.11 17.33
N SER A 438 1.83 -17.82 16.46
CA SER A 438 1.90 -18.15 15.04
C SER A 438 1.42 -17.00 14.17
N LEU A 439 2.00 -16.87 12.99
CA LEU A 439 1.51 -16.02 11.91
C LEU A 439 0.61 -16.83 10.99
N LEU A 440 -0.49 -16.22 10.57
CA LEU A 440 -1.42 -16.74 9.57
C LEU A 440 -1.23 -15.93 8.29
N LEU A 441 -0.77 -16.60 7.24
CA LEU A 441 -0.47 -16.04 5.93
C LEU A 441 -1.58 -16.45 4.97
N ALA A 442 -2.33 -15.48 4.44
CA ALA A 442 -3.39 -15.76 3.48
C ALA A 442 -2.93 -15.47 2.05
N PHE A 443 -3.04 -16.47 1.19
CA PHE A 443 -2.80 -16.39 -0.24
C PHE A 443 -4.11 -16.67 -0.99
N PRO A 444 -4.20 -16.44 -2.32
CA PRO A 444 -5.43 -16.68 -3.06
C PRO A 444 -5.94 -18.13 -2.98
N SER A 445 -5.04 -19.12 -2.91
CA SER A 445 -5.38 -20.54 -2.92
C SER A 445 -5.31 -21.23 -1.54
N CYS A 446 -4.62 -20.64 -0.56
CA CYS A 446 -4.29 -21.32 0.69
C CYS A 446 -4.15 -20.36 1.88
N VAL A 447 -4.16 -20.92 3.09
CA VAL A 447 -3.74 -20.25 4.32
C VAL A 447 -2.66 -21.08 4.98
N ILE A 448 -1.53 -20.46 5.29
CA ILE A 448 -0.38 -21.10 5.93
C ILE A 448 -0.25 -20.57 7.36
N LYS A 449 -0.06 -21.48 8.32
CA LYS A 449 0.28 -21.17 9.70
C LYS A 449 1.78 -21.41 9.90
N VAL A 450 2.52 -20.36 10.26
CA VAL A 450 3.96 -20.44 10.56
C VAL A 450 4.23 -19.98 11.99
N PRO A 451 5.15 -20.61 12.74
CA PRO A 451 5.49 -20.13 14.09
C PRO A 451 6.18 -18.76 14.00
N VAL A 452 6.00 -17.92 15.02
CA VAL A 452 6.64 -16.58 15.09
C VAL A 452 8.16 -16.64 15.23
N ALA A 453 8.70 -17.79 15.62
CA ALA A 453 10.14 -18.02 15.76
C ALA A 453 10.49 -19.48 15.50
N ARG A 454 11.71 -19.71 15.00
CA ARG A 454 12.25 -21.03 14.66
C ARG A 454 13.48 -21.39 15.50
N CYS A 455 13.36 -21.24 16.82
CA CYS A 455 14.47 -21.45 17.77
C CYS A 455 15.16 -22.82 17.62
N GLN A 456 14.42 -23.84 17.17
CA GLN A 456 14.94 -25.19 16.93
C GLN A 456 16.08 -25.24 15.90
N LEU A 457 16.16 -24.27 14.97
CA LEU A 457 17.27 -24.13 14.03
C LEU A 457 18.62 -23.90 14.74
N TYR A 458 18.59 -23.36 15.97
CA TYR A 458 19.78 -23.07 16.77
C TYR A 458 19.93 -24.05 17.96
N SER A 459 19.14 -25.13 18.00
CA SER A 459 19.02 -26.03 19.16
C SER A 459 20.33 -26.66 19.64
N ARG A 460 21.38 -26.70 18.82
CA ARG A 460 22.67 -27.30 19.20
C ARG A 460 23.80 -26.30 19.40
N CYS A 461 23.53 -25.01 19.21
CA CYS A 461 24.56 -23.97 19.20
C CYS A 461 24.11 -22.77 20.02
N MET A 462 24.68 -22.66 21.23
CA MET A 462 24.39 -21.53 22.13
C MET A 462 24.75 -20.20 21.47
N LYS A 463 25.91 -20.13 20.80
CA LYS A 463 26.37 -18.94 20.09
C LYS A 463 25.33 -18.44 19.07
N ASN A 464 24.83 -19.31 18.20
CA ASN A 464 23.80 -18.94 17.21
C ASN A 464 22.46 -18.61 17.87
N CYS A 465 22.09 -19.29 18.96
CA CYS A 465 20.86 -18.99 19.70
C CYS A 465 20.89 -17.56 20.27
N ILE A 466 21.99 -17.17 20.92
CA ILE A 466 22.17 -15.84 21.50
C ILE A 466 22.35 -14.78 20.39
N ALA A 467 23.14 -15.07 19.36
CA ALA A 467 23.36 -14.18 18.21
C ALA A 467 22.10 -13.91 17.39
N SER A 468 21.10 -14.80 17.45
CA SER A 468 19.81 -14.59 16.75
C SER A 468 19.10 -13.32 17.22
N ARG A 469 19.32 -12.91 18.49
CA ARG A 469 18.65 -11.78 19.15
C ARG A 469 17.12 -11.83 19.08
N ASP A 470 16.55 -13.00 18.78
CA ASP A 470 15.12 -13.20 18.63
C ASP A 470 14.46 -13.24 20.02
N PRO A 471 13.56 -12.30 20.37
CA PRO A 471 12.94 -12.26 21.69
C PRO A 471 12.20 -13.53 22.09
N TYR A 472 11.77 -14.32 21.11
CA TYR A 472 11.05 -15.57 21.36
C TYR A 472 11.99 -16.75 21.62
N CYS A 473 13.31 -16.59 21.46
CA CYS A 473 14.28 -17.67 21.61
C CYS A 473 15.22 -17.42 22.78
N GLY A 474 15.60 -18.49 23.47
CA GLY A 474 16.67 -18.44 24.45
C GLY A 474 17.26 -19.81 24.72
N TRP A 475 18.49 -19.79 25.22
CA TRP A 475 19.23 -20.99 25.58
C TRP A 475 18.77 -21.50 26.94
N THR A 476 18.40 -22.77 27.02
CA THR A 476 17.86 -23.38 28.24
C THR A 476 18.83 -24.43 28.79
N ARG A 477 18.66 -24.81 30.07
CA ARG A 477 19.50 -25.82 30.75
C ARG A 477 19.58 -27.18 30.05
N GLY A 478 18.65 -27.50 29.14
CA GLY A 478 18.73 -28.72 28.30
C GLY A 478 19.79 -28.66 27.20
N SER A 479 20.74 -27.72 27.26
CA SER A 479 21.71 -27.42 26.20
C SER A 479 21.06 -27.25 24.84
N THR A 480 19.92 -26.54 24.82
CA THR A 480 19.16 -26.32 23.61
C THR A 480 18.48 -24.96 23.55
N CYS A 481 18.46 -24.40 22.35
CA CYS A 481 17.72 -23.19 22.02
C CYS A 481 16.23 -23.49 21.92
N SER A 482 15.45 -22.90 22.83
CA SER A 482 14.03 -23.18 22.98
C SER A 482 13.18 -21.93 22.80
N PHE A 483 11.90 -22.16 22.47
CA PHE A 483 10.91 -21.10 22.41
C PHE A 483 10.52 -20.64 23.82
N LEU A 484 10.60 -19.33 24.07
CA LEU A 484 10.26 -18.70 25.34
C LEU A 484 8.88 -18.05 25.26
N ARG A 485 8.01 -18.43 26.21
CA ARG A 485 6.68 -17.83 26.37
C ARG A 485 6.73 -16.71 27.39
N ALA A 486 5.80 -15.76 27.30
CA ALA A 486 5.58 -14.79 28.36
C ALA A 486 5.35 -15.52 29.70
N GLY A 487 6.07 -15.12 30.74
CA GLY A 487 6.00 -15.76 32.06
C GLY A 487 6.78 -17.08 32.19
N THR A 488 7.72 -17.38 31.28
CA THR A 488 8.63 -18.53 31.41
C THR A 488 9.40 -18.43 32.74
N ARG A 489 9.24 -19.45 33.61
CA ARG A 489 9.88 -19.52 34.93
C ARG A 489 11.18 -20.34 34.94
N LEU A 490 11.40 -21.15 33.91
CA LEU A 490 12.62 -21.95 33.78
C LEU A 490 13.81 -21.01 33.53
N PRO A 491 15.00 -21.29 34.08
CA PRO A 491 16.20 -20.52 33.76
C PRO A 491 16.51 -20.59 32.26
N PHE A 492 16.69 -19.43 31.64
CA PHE A 492 17.09 -19.27 30.25
C PHE A 492 18.13 -18.15 30.14
N GLU A 493 18.90 -18.17 29.07
CA GLU A 493 19.85 -17.14 28.70
C GLU A 493 19.47 -16.57 27.32
N GLN A 494 19.42 -15.24 27.24
CA GLN A 494 19.16 -14.50 26.02
C GLN A 494 19.86 -13.13 26.10
N ASP A 495 20.39 -12.64 24.99
CA ASP A 495 20.85 -11.26 24.85
C ASP A 495 20.22 -10.64 23.60
N VAL A 496 19.00 -10.13 23.77
CA VAL A 496 18.22 -9.48 22.71
C VAL A 496 18.82 -8.11 22.36
N GLU A 497 19.34 -7.40 23.36
CA GLU A 497 19.81 -6.02 23.23
C GLU A 497 21.11 -5.93 22.41
N HIS A 498 22.07 -6.81 22.65
CA HIS A 498 23.40 -6.72 22.01
C HIS A 498 23.77 -7.97 21.20
N GLY A 499 23.27 -9.15 21.57
CA GLY A 499 23.66 -10.42 20.97
C GLY A 499 25.13 -10.78 21.25
N ASN A 500 25.64 -10.47 22.44
CA ASN A 500 27.04 -10.68 22.80
C ASN A 500 27.36 -12.18 22.91
N THR A 501 28.26 -12.65 22.03
CA THR A 501 28.72 -14.04 21.97
C THR A 501 30.22 -14.20 22.18
N SER A 502 30.92 -13.14 22.59
CA SER A 502 32.39 -13.12 22.72
C SER A 502 32.95 -14.14 23.71
N HIS A 503 32.16 -14.55 24.70
CA HIS A 503 32.53 -15.52 25.73
C HIS A 503 32.17 -16.97 25.36
N LEU A 504 31.55 -17.20 24.20
CA LEU A 504 31.08 -18.51 23.76
C LEU A 504 31.99 -19.11 22.70
N GLY A 505 32.17 -20.44 22.75
CA GLY A 505 32.86 -21.19 21.71
C GLY A 505 32.10 -21.21 20.38
N ASP A 506 32.82 -21.52 19.31
CA ASP A 506 32.23 -21.73 17.98
C ASP A 506 31.43 -23.03 17.92
N CYS A 507 30.60 -23.13 16.89
CA CYS A 507 29.72 -24.27 16.69
C CYS A 507 30.18 -25.12 15.51
N ASP A 508 30.59 -26.35 15.79
CA ASP A 508 30.94 -27.32 14.75
C ASP A 508 29.66 -27.86 14.07
N GLY A 509 29.50 -27.56 12.77
CA GLY A 509 28.46 -28.14 11.91
C GLY A 509 27.37 -27.15 11.47
N LEU A 510 27.40 -26.85 10.17
CA LEU A 510 26.35 -26.32 9.29
C LEU A 510 25.17 -25.58 9.96
N LEU A 511 25.34 -24.28 10.19
CA LEU A 511 24.45 -23.37 9.47
C LEU A 511 25.11 -23.15 8.12
N GLN A 512 24.39 -23.48 7.05
CA GLN A 512 24.70 -22.90 5.75
C GLN A 512 24.72 -21.41 5.98
N GLU A 513 25.90 -20.81 5.87
CA GLU A 513 26.05 -19.38 5.69
C GLU A 513 25.16 -19.01 4.51
N SER A 514 23.92 -18.62 4.78
CA SER A 514 23.28 -17.60 3.99
C SER A 514 23.92 -16.28 4.41
N PHE A 515 25.23 -16.15 4.19
CA PHE A 515 25.67 -14.92 3.57
C PHE A 515 24.77 -14.81 2.34
N ILE A 516 23.85 -13.87 2.39
CA ILE A 516 23.48 -13.20 1.16
C ILE A 516 24.81 -12.61 0.71
N GLU A 517 25.58 -13.40 -0.06
CA GLU A 517 26.27 -12.83 -1.18
C GLU A 517 25.15 -12.08 -1.89
N GLU A 518 25.15 -10.75 -1.73
CA GLU A 518 24.44 -9.92 -2.68
C GLU A 518 24.83 -10.51 -4.03
N PRO A 519 23.88 -10.99 -4.86
CA PRO A 519 24.26 -11.21 -6.23
C PRO A 519 24.71 -9.83 -6.67
N ASP A 520 26.01 -9.67 -6.87
CA ASP A 520 26.62 -8.57 -7.61
C ASP A 520 26.04 -8.65 -9.02
N GLY A 521 24.75 -8.29 -9.13
CA GLY A 521 24.04 -7.92 -10.33
C GLY A 521 24.41 -6.50 -10.74
N LEU A 522 25.51 -5.96 -10.21
CA LEU A 522 26.28 -4.95 -10.88
C LEU A 522 26.88 -5.61 -12.13
N VAL A 523 26.15 -5.50 -13.23
CA VAL A 523 26.83 -5.42 -14.53
C VAL A 523 27.90 -4.36 -14.35
N SER A 524 29.17 -4.78 -14.29
CA SER A 524 30.30 -3.88 -14.14
C SER A 524 30.11 -2.71 -15.10
N VAL A 525 30.32 -1.48 -14.65
CA VAL A 525 30.26 -0.30 -15.53
C VAL A 525 31.12 -0.52 -16.77
N ASN A 526 32.22 -1.27 -16.65
CA ASN A 526 33.06 -1.68 -17.76
C ASN A 526 32.32 -2.59 -18.75
N LEU A 527 31.51 -3.54 -18.29
CA LEU A 527 30.70 -4.41 -19.16
C LEU A 527 29.59 -3.64 -19.87
N LEU A 528 28.96 -2.68 -19.18
CA LEU A 528 27.95 -1.77 -19.77
C LEU A 528 28.58 -0.85 -20.82
N VAL A 529 29.74 -0.26 -20.52
CA VAL A 529 30.50 0.58 -21.44
C VAL A 529 30.97 -0.23 -22.65
N VAL A 530 31.51 -1.43 -22.45
CA VAL A 530 31.90 -2.34 -23.54
C VAL A 530 30.69 -2.72 -24.38
N SER A 531 29.54 -3.00 -23.76
CA SER A 531 28.30 -3.34 -24.48
C SER A 531 27.80 -2.17 -25.34
N VAL A 532 27.79 -0.94 -24.79
CA VAL A 532 27.38 0.27 -25.51
C VAL A 532 28.35 0.59 -26.65
N VAL A 533 29.66 0.56 -26.39
CA VAL A 533 30.68 0.78 -27.42
C VAL A 533 30.60 -0.28 -28.51
N SER A 534 30.38 -1.55 -28.15
CA SER A 534 30.25 -2.63 -29.12
C SER A 534 28.99 -2.48 -29.99
N ALA A 535 27.86 -2.06 -29.40
CA ALA A 535 26.62 -1.78 -30.13
C ALA A 535 26.77 -0.58 -31.08
N PHE A 536 27.44 0.49 -30.65
CA PHE A 536 27.70 1.64 -31.53
C PHE A 536 28.68 1.30 -32.65
N ALA A 537 29.76 0.56 -32.36
CA ALA A 537 30.74 0.16 -33.37
C ALA A 537 30.14 -0.80 -34.41
N THR A 538 29.36 -1.79 -33.96
CA THR A 538 28.65 -2.71 -34.86
C THR A 538 27.57 -2.00 -35.68
N GLY A 539 26.79 -1.11 -35.06
CA GLY A 539 25.83 -0.26 -35.77
C GLY A 539 26.49 0.63 -36.83
N ALA A 540 27.61 1.27 -36.49
CA ALA A 540 28.40 2.08 -37.42
C ALA A 540 28.97 1.24 -38.58
N ALA A 541 29.55 0.07 -38.28
CA ALA A 541 30.08 -0.82 -39.31
C ALA A 541 28.99 -1.35 -40.25
N LEU A 542 27.84 -1.76 -39.72
CA LEU A 542 26.71 -2.25 -40.52
C LEU A 542 26.13 -1.13 -41.39
N SER A 543 26.00 0.08 -40.85
CA SER A 543 25.54 1.24 -41.63
C SER A 543 26.53 1.62 -42.73
N GLY A 544 27.83 1.59 -42.46
CA GLY A 544 28.88 1.82 -43.45
C GLY A 544 28.90 0.77 -44.55
N LEU A 545 28.77 -0.51 -44.20
CA LEU A 545 28.65 -1.60 -45.17
C LEU A 545 27.40 -1.48 -46.03
N MET A 546 26.26 -1.10 -45.44
CA MET A 546 25.03 -0.84 -46.20
C MET A 546 25.21 0.32 -47.18
N VAL A 547 25.83 1.43 -46.75
CA VAL A 547 26.11 2.57 -47.65
C VAL A 547 27.08 2.17 -48.76
N CYS A 548 28.15 1.44 -48.46
CA CYS A 548 29.08 0.91 -49.47
C CYS A 548 28.38 -0.03 -50.46
N TRP A 549 27.48 -0.88 -49.98
CA TRP A 549 26.72 -1.80 -50.82
C TRP A 549 25.75 -1.05 -51.74
N ILE A 550 25.03 -0.05 -51.22
CA ILE A 550 24.16 0.83 -52.00
C ILE A 550 24.95 1.62 -53.04
N MET A 551 26.13 2.16 -52.66
CA MET A 551 26.99 2.91 -53.58
C MET A 551 27.60 2.01 -54.66
N SER A 552 27.97 0.77 -54.32
CA SER A 552 28.42 -0.25 -55.27
C SER A 552 27.30 -0.64 -56.25
N LEU A 553 26.07 -0.84 -55.76
CA LEU A 553 24.88 -1.07 -56.61
C LEU A 553 24.62 0.11 -57.56
N LYS A 554 24.73 1.35 -57.06
CA LYS A 554 24.54 2.57 -57.85
C LYS A 554 25.67 2.76 -58.88
N HIS A 555 26.90 2.37 -58.55
CA HIS A 555 28.02 2.36 -59.50
C HIS A 555 27.83 1.29 -60.59
N ARG A 556 27.32 0.10 -60.21
CA ARG A 556 26.98 -0.99 -61.16
C ARG A 556 25.81 -0.62 -62.09
N GLN A 557 24.86 0.17 -61.61
CA GLN A 557 23.78 0.72 -62.43
C GLN A 557 24.29 1.84 -63.36
N ARG A 558 25.20 2.72 -62.90
CA ARG A 558 25.82 3.73 -63.76
C ARG A 558 26.73 3.14 -64.84
N SER A 559 27.46 2.05 -64.55
CA SER A 559 28.27 1.34 -65.56
C SER A 559 27.43 0.57 -66.58
N ARG A 560 26.17 0.23 -66.26
CA ARG A 560 25.19 -0.33 -67.22
C ARG A 560 24.45 0.74 -68.03
N ALA A 561 24.46 1.99 -67.59
CA ALA A 561 23.80 3.11 -68.29
C ALA A 561 24.73 3.89 -69.24
N SER A 562 26.05 3.61 -69.26
CA SER A 562 27.03 4.24 -70.16
C SER A 562 27.35 3.41 -71.41
N GLY A 563 26.52 2.43 -71.76
CA GLY A 563 26.77 1.48 -72.85
C GLY A 563 25.52 1.12 -73.66
N SER A 564 24.76 2.11 -74.14
CA SER A 564 23.85 1.97 -75.29
C SER A 564 23.31 3.34 -75.70
N GLY A 565 23.84 3.92 -76.77
CA GLY A 565 23.21 5.03 -77.49
C GLY A 565 22.45 4.49 -78.71
N MET A 566 21.22 4.95 -78.91
CA MET A 566 20.65 5.36 -80.21
C MET A 566 19.27 5.97 -79.97
N GLY A 567 19.00 7.13 -80.55
CA GLY A 567 17.80 7.93 -80.28
C GLY A 567 16.54 7.51 -81.03
N SER A 568 15.39 8.03 -80.58
CA SER A 568 14.38 8.66 -81.43
C SER A 568 13.37 9.41 -80.55
N ARG A 569 12.87 10.53 -81.09
CA ARG A 569 12.03 11.55 -80.45
C ARG A 569 10.56 11.36 -80.88
N ARG A 570 9.64 11.87 -80.03
CA ARG A 570 8.19 12.16 -80.25
C ARG A 570 7.26 10.95 -80.00
N LYS A 571 6.08 11.08 -79.38
CA LYS A 571 5.07 12.15 -79.46
C LYS A 571 4.02 12.03 -78.32
N SER A 572 3.46 13.19 -77.96
CA SER A 572 2.25 13.58 -77.22
C SER A 572 1.13 12.60 -76.82
N ASP A 573 0.52 12.96 -75.67
CA ASP A 573 -0.92 13.01 -75.29
C ASP A 573 -1.65 11.88 -74.55
N LYS A 574 -2.29 12.33 -73.43
CA LYS A 574 -3.58 11.99 -72.78
C LYS A 574 -3.93 10.50 -72.58
N GLU A 575 -4.43 10.01 -71.43
CA GLU A 575 -5.62 10.47 -70.70
C GLU A 575 -5.78 9.73 -69.34
N GLN A 576 -6.47 10.37 -68.39
CA GLN A 576 -7.27 9.85 -67.24
C GLN A 576 -6.59 9.09 -66.07
N SER A 577 -6.46 9.73 -64.89
CA SER A 577 -7.44 9.82 -63.76
C SER A 577 -7.47 8.54 -62.91
N MET A 578 -7.23 8.51 -61.59
CA MET A 578 -8.02 9.14 -60.52
C MET A 578 -7.37 8.92 -59.12
N LEU A 579 -7.50 9.94 -58.26
CA LEU A 579 -7.67 9.93 -56.78
C LEU A 579 -6.48 9.91 -55.78
N GLY A 580 -6.30 11.09 -55.14
CA GLY A 580 -5.76 11.55 -53.83
C GLY A 580 -4.97 10.63 -52.87
N HIS A 581 -3.81 11.04 -52.31
CA HIS A 581 -3.52 12.08 -51.27
C HIS A 581 -4.14 11.78 -49.88
N GLY A 582 -3.40 11.78 -48.76
CA GLY A 582 -2.01 12.17 -48.51
C GLY A 582 -1.54 11.96 -47.06
N HIS A 583 -0.60 12.81 -46.63
CA HIS A 583 0.04 13.00 -45.31
C HIS A 583 1.40 12.31 -45.05
N SER A 584 2.48 13.11 -45.05
CA SER A 584 3.43 13.19 -43.92
C SER A 584 4.36 14.40 -44.03
N GLY A 585 4.14 15.37 -43.15
CA GLY A 585 5.11 15.88 -42.16
C GLY A 585 6.49 16.37 -42.60
N SER A 586 6.62 17.69 -42.66
CA SER A 586 7.85 18.49 -42.79
C SER A 586 8.68 18.52 -41.49
N MET A 587 10.01 18.43 -41.59
CA MET A 587 10.97 18.79 -40.53
C MET A 587 11.33 20.27 -40.62
N ILE A 588 11.30 20.97 -39.48
CA ILE A 588 11.82 22.34 -39.33
C ILE A 588 13.24 22.28 -38.77
N SER A 589 14.15 22.93 -39.49
CA SER A 589 15.53 23.25 -39.14
C SER A 589 15.61 24.48 -38.23
N VAL A 590 16.53 24.50 -37.27
CA VAL A 590 17.07 25.74 -36.69
C VAL A 590 18.60 25.69 -36.67
N THR A 591 19.17 26.74 -37.25
CA THR A 591 20.57 27.02 -37.60
C THR A 591 21.39 27.50 -36.39
N ARG A 592 22.69 27.14 -36.37
CA ARG A 592 23.74 27.72 -35.51
C ARG A 592 24.28 29.02 -36.12
N ILE A 593 24.55 30.02 -35.27
CA ILE A 593 25.34 31.21 -35.59
C ILE A 593 26.76 31.08 -34.98
N SER A 594 27.71 31.66 -35.73
CA SER A 594 29.17 31.71 -35.64
C SER A 594 29.79 32.22 -34.32
N GLY A 595 31.05 31.81 -34.09
CA GLY A 595 31.83 32.11 -32.89
C GLY A 595 32.73 33.35 -32.94
N SER A 596 33.48 33.53 -31.84
CA SER A 596 34.64 34.41 -31.66
C SER A 596 35.57 33.82 -30.56
N GLU A 597 36.86 34.11 -30.65
CA GLU A 597 38.03 33.43 -30.05
C GLU A 597 38.46 33.87 -28.62
N ARG A 598 38.99 32.88 -27.85
CA ARG A 598 40.14 32.86 -26.87
C ARG A 598 40.07 33.63 -25.51
N PRO A 599 40.93 33.30 -24.50
CA PRO A 599 41.69 32.07 -24.21
C PRO A 599 41.60 31.53 -22.74
N ARG A 600 42.02 30.26 -22.59
CA ARG A 600 42.47 29.48 -21.40
C ARG A 600 42.42 30.13 -19.99
N SER A 601 41.78 29.41 -19.06
CA SER A 601 42.37 29.09 -17.75
C SER A 601 42.00 27.65 -17.34
N GLN A 602 43.02 26.88 -16.95
CA GLN A 602 42.94 25.54 -16.35
C GLN A 602 42.35 25.66 -14.95
N TRP A 603 41.47 24.76 -14.51
CA TRP A 603 41.50 24.12 -13.18
C TRP A 603 40.67 22.83 -13.25
N GLY A 604 41.27 21.71 -12.84
CA GLY A 604 40.77 20.35 -13.05
C GLY A 604 39.72 19.91 -12.03
N PHE A 605 38.78 19.07 -12.50
CA PHE A 605 37.91 18.28 -11.66
C PHE A 605 38.59 16.95 -11.32
N LYS A 606 38.89 16.76 -10.04
CA LYS A 606 39.24 15.47 -9.44
C LYS A 606 37.94 14.73 -9.15
N TYR A 607 37.72 13.60 -9.80
CA TYR A 607 36.86 12.53 -9.30
C TYR A 607 37.72 11.61 -8.44
N ILE A 608 37.31 11.36 -7.20
CA ILE A 608 37.80 10.27 -6.36
C ILE A 608 36.57 9.45 -5.95
N PHE A 609 36.78 8.14 -6.02
CA PHE A 609 35.84 7.03 -5.84
C PHE A 609 34.97 7.08 -4.60
#